data_AF-G9NLL4-F1
#
_entry.id   AF-G9NLL4-F1
#
_cell.length_a   1.000
_cell.length_b   1.000
_cell.length_c   1.000
_cell.angle_alpha   90.00
_cell.angle_beta   90.00
_cell.angle_gamma   90.00
#
_symmetry.space_group_name_H-M   'P 1'
#
loop_
_entity.id
_entity.type
_entity.pdbx_description
1 polymer ?
#
loop_
_entity_poly.entity_id
_entity_poly.type
_entity_poly.pdbx_seq_one_letter_code
_entity_poly.pdbx_strand_id
1 'polypeptide(L)'
;MRRRLWWQICTLDVRVAEVSSSEPFIIQPSLHTELPLNINDISLDPHIGELSPQPGRSEMLLSLVRIEISNFARRIVFSDQFCRINNYGMMNEAQKCQAIDEFKERIEKQYLSHCHEAIPLDCLIIMSSRLILAKLKLAVYKTRPNQHPEMPVRANYKKACEKFLEQACELRQYIRGRRWLWLFQYIEWDALAYLLLDLCITLSLPGLSSNEFITTPWKVVDGIYKYWKQQPDVHRDRGWVKIEKLYSKALSVKERAQNATQTFQATPSYCSQEAHDQPEEPSNGTEMQQQCESSLDSASAEEAQSSASTTELPGAGTACEWNASLIETYWEVAGHGNEGF
;
A
#
# COMPACT_ATOMS: atom_id res chain seq x y z
N MET A 1 35.33 -16.72 -0.70
CA MET A 1 34.13 -17.33 -1.30
C MET A 1 33.03 -17.74 -0.31
N ARG A 2 33.30 -18.55 0.74
CA ARG A 2 32.28 -19.00 1.72
C ARG A 2 31.36 -17.90 2.24
N ARG A 3 31.92 -16.75 2.67
CA ARG A 3 31.13 -15.61 3.19
C ARG A 3 30.13 -15.07 2.18
N ARG A 4 30.53 -14.94 0.90
CA ARG A 4 29.66 -14.46 -0.17
C ARG A 4 28.46 -15.38 -0.37
N LEU A 5 28.71 -16.69 -0.47
CA LEU A 5 27.64 -17.68 -0.64
C LEU A 5 26.67 -17.67 0.55
N TRP A 6 27.21 -17.70 1.77
CA TRP A 6 26.38 -17.71 2.99
C TRP A 6 25.42 -16.53 3.05
N TRP A 7 25.92 -15.32 2.79
CA TRP A 7 25.07 -14.12 2.82
C TRP A 7 24.06 -14.05 1.68
N GLN A 8 24.31 -14.69 0.53
CA GLN A 8 23.27 -14.87 -0.49
C GLN A 8 22.14 -15.80 0.00
N ILE A 9 22.48 -16.87 0.72
CA ILE A 9 21.48 -17.76 1.35
C ILE A 9 20.65 -16.98 2.37
N CYS A 10 21.27 -16.17 3.23
CA CYS A 10 20.54 -15.33 4.19
C CYS A 10 19.64 -14.29 3.50
N THR A 11 20.10 -13.71 2.39
CA THR A 11 19.31 -12.77 1.58
C THR A 11 18.09 -13.46 0.98
N LEU A 12 18.26 -14.68 0.47
CA LEU A 12 17.19 -15.50 -0.08
C LEU A 12 16.18 -15.93 0.99
N ASP A 13 16.64 -16.34 2.17
CA ASP A 13 15.77 -16.71 3.31
C ASP A 13 14.80 -15.57 3.68
N VAL A 14 15.33 -14.34 3.80
CA VAL A 14 14.52 -13.14 4.03
C VAL A 14 13.52 -12.90 2.89
N ARG A 15 13.95 -13.09 1.63
CA ARG A 15 13.09 -12.87 0.47
C ARG A 15 11.97 -13.91 0.36
N VAL A 16 12.27 -15.18 0.66
CA VAL A 16 11.27 -16.26 0.68
C VAL A 16 10.24 -15.95 1.75
N ALA A 17 10.67 -15.65 2.97
CA ALA A 17 9.80 -15.30 4.09
C ALA A 17 8.85 -14.14 3.75
N GLU A 18 9.37 -13.09 3.09
CA GLU A 18 8.58 -11.94 2.64
C GLU A 18 7.49 -12.35 1.63
N VAL A 19 7.81 -13.19 0.65
CA VAL A 19 6.88 -13.59 -0.41
C VAL A 19 5.84 -14.60 0.10
N SER A 20 6.20 -15.46 1.06
CA SER A 20 5.29 -16.43 1.67
C SER A 20 4.53 -15.90 2.88
N SER A 21 4.67 -14.61 3.21
CA SER A 21 4.11 -14.01 4.44
C SER A 21 4.47 -14.82 5.71
N SER A 22 5.68 -15.36 5.75
CA SER A 22 6.19 -16.17 6.86
C SER A 22 7.40 -15.51 7.53
N GLU A 23 7.96 -16.18 8.53
CA GLU A 23 9.19 -15.74 9.19
C GLU A 23 10.43 -16.35 8.51
N PRO A 24 11.60 -15.67 8.54
CA PRO A 24 12.86 -16.24 8.10
C PRO A 24 13.25 -17.45 8.96
N PHE A 25 13.80 -18.49 8.33
CA PHE A 25 14.23 -19.69 9.06
C PHE A 25 15.58 -19.50 9.74
N ILE A 26 16.50 -18.75 9.14
CA ILE A 26 17.84 -18.55 9.70
C ILE A 26 17.72 -17.54 10.82
N ILE A 27 18.14 -17.88 12.04
CA ILE A 27 18.11 -17.01 13.23
C ILE A 27 19.44 -16.26 13.45
N GLN A 28 19.41 -15.13 14.13
CA GLN A 28 20.57 -14.28 14.40
C GLN A 28 21.68 -15.02 15.15
N PRO A 29 21.40 -15.91 16.13
CA PRO A 29 22.43 -16.72 16.75
C PRO A 29 23.22 -17.61 15.79
N SER A 30 22.70 -17.98 14.60
CA SER A 30 23.47 -18.74 13.61
C SER A 30 24.25 -17.87 12.61
N LEU A 31 24.10 -16.54 12.68
CA LEU A 31 24.79 -15.57 11.83
C LEU A 31 26.13 -15.13 12.41
N HIS A 32 27.07 -16.06 12.58
CA HIS A 32 28.44 -15.74 13.02
C HIS A 32 29.39 -15.33 11.89
N THR A 33 28.92 -15.37 10.64
CA THR A 33 29.77 -15.09 9.48
C THR A 33 29.81 -13.58 9.21
N GLU A 34 30.99 -12.98 9.27
CA GLU A 34 31.23 -11.59 8.89
C GLU A 34 30.73 -11.28 7.46
N LEU A 35 30.40 -10.01 7.21
CA LEU A 35 30.04 -9.55 5.87
C LEU A 35 31.18 -9.81 4.86
N PRO A 36 30.86 -10.03 3.58
CA PRO A 36 31.89 -10.14 2.56
C PRO A 36 32.64 -8.81 2.38
N LEU A 37 33.90 -8.88 1.96
CA LEU A 37 34.68 -7.68 1.65
C LEU A 37 34.22 -7.06 0.32
N ASN A 38 34.30 -5.73 0.24
CA ASN A 38 34.08 -4.96 -0.99
C ASN A 38 35.32 -5.04 -1.89
N ILE A 39 35.43 -6.12 -2.68
CA ILE A 39 36.56 -6.39 -3.59
C ILE A 39 36.04 -7.04 -4.89
N ASN A 40 36.79 -6.87 -5.98
CA ASN A 40 36.49 -7.53 -7.26
C ASN A 40 36.86 -9.02 -7.24
N ASP A 41 36.27 -9.80 -8.14
CA ASP A 41 36.46 -11.26 -8.19
C ASP A 41 37.89 -11.63 -8.58
N ILE A 42 38.54 -10.81 -9.41
CA ILE A 42 39.95 -10.99 -9.79
C ILE A 42 40.91 -10.90 -8.59
N SER A 43 40.50 -10.26 -7.50
CA SER A 43 41.29 -10.18 -6.26
C SER A 43 41.14 -11.42 -5.37
N LEU A 44 40.26 -12.36 -5.73
CA LEU A 44 40.04 -13.60 -4.99
C LEU A 44 41.02 -14.68 -5.46
N ASP A 45 42.23 -14.66 -4.91
CA ASP A 45 43.24 -15.68 -5.17
C ASP A 45 43.43 -16.58 -3.94
N PRO A 46 43.43 -17.93 -4.07
CA PRO A 46 43.71 -18.85 -2.98
C PRO A 46 45.09 -18.68 -2.32
N HIS A 47 46.04 -18.04 -3.02
CA HIS A 47 47.43 -17.81 -2.60
C HIS A 47 47.70 -16.39 -2.11
N ILE A 48 46.71 -15.49 -2.18
CA ILE A 48 46.81 -14.15 -1.58
C ILE A 48 46.56 -14.25 -0.06
N GLY A 49 47.35 -13.51 0.70
CA GLY A 49 47.21 -13.36 2.15
C GLY A 49 46.02 -12.49 2.56
N GLU A 50 46.22 -11.59 3.53
CA GLU A 50 45.14 -10.78 4.08
C GLU A 50 44.61 -9.77 3.06
N LEU A 51 43.31 -9.87 2.74
CA LEU A 51 42.61 -8.95 1.86
C LEU A 51 41.98 -7.82 2.66
N SER A 52 42.23 -6.58 2.27
CA SER A 52 41.57 -5.40 2.84
C SER A 52 40.37 -4.96 1.98
N PRO A 53 39.31 -4.42 2.59
CA PRO A 53 38.21 -3.83 1.84
C PRO A 53 38.71 -2.62 1.03
N GLN A 54 38.35 -2.56 -0.25
CA GLN A 54 38.71 -1.44 -1.11
C GLN A 54 37.64 -0.34 -1.01
N PRO A 55 38.04 0.94 -0.89
CA PRO A 55 37.11 2.05 -1.00
C PRO A 55 36.58 2.14 -2.44
N GLY A 56 35.34 2.57 -2.60
CA GLY A 56 34.75 2.77 -3.92
C GLY A 56 33.94 1.59 -4.46
N ARG A 57 33.73 1.63 -5.77
CA ARG A 57 32.89 0.67 -6.49
C ARG A 57 33.65 -0.63 -6.78
N SER A 58 33.08 -1.77 -6.40
CA SER A 58 33.53 -3.11 -6.82
C SER A 58 32.39 -3.93 -7.43
N GLU A 59 32.71 -5.08 -8.03
CA GLU A 59 31.72 -6.08 -8.48
C GLU A 59 30.82 -6.58 -7.33
N MET A 60 31.32 -6.53 -6.09
CA MET A 60 30.60 -6.98 -4.89
C MET A 60 29.55 -5.96 -4.41
N LEU A 61 29.56 -4.71 -4.91
CA LEU A 61 28.72 -3.60 -4.43
C LEU A 61 27.22 -3.94 -4.40
N LEU A 62 26.65 -4.42 -5.51
CA LEU A 62 25.23 -4.79 -5.59
C LEU A 62 24.86 -5.83 -4.52
N SER A 63 25.70 -6.86 -4.40
CA SER A 63 25.49 -7.92 -3.44
C SER A 63 25.59 -7.42 -2.00
N LEU A 64 26.56 -6.55 -1.69
CA LEU A 64 26.69 -5.98 -0.34
C LEU A 64 25.49 -5.13 0.06
N VAL A 65 25.03 -4.26 -0.84
CA VAL A 65 23.85 -3.43 -0.58
C VAL A 65 22.62 -4.31 -0.33
N ARG A 66 22.43 -5.37 -1.11
CA ARG A 66 21.33 -6.35 -0.88
C ARG A 66 21.47 -7.06 0.46
N ILE A 67 22.66 -7.55 0.78
CA ILE A 67 22.93 -8.25 2.04
C ILE A 67 22.63 -7.35 3.24
N GLU A 68 23.11 -6.11 3.20
CA GLU A 68 22.89 -5.10 4.24
C GLU A 68 21.40 -4.80 4.40
N ILE A 69 20.69 -4.54 3.30
CA ILE A 69 19.25 -4.24 3.33
C ILE A 69 18.46 -5.45 3.84
N SER A 70 18.74 -6.67 3.38
CA SER A 70 18.04 -7.87 3.84
C SER A 70 18.32 -8.16 5.32
N ASN A 71 19.56 -8.00 5.76
CA ASN A 71 19.90 -8.16 7.18
C ASN A 71 19.28 -7.06 8.06
N PHE A 72 19.12 -5.85 7.52
CA PHE A 72 18.39 -4.79 8.19
C PHE A 72 16.89 -5.09 8.24
N ALA A 73 16.28 -5.55 7.15
CA ALA A 73 14.86 -5.88 7.10
C ALA A 73 14.42 -6.86 8.21
N ARG A 74 15.31 -7.81 8.57
CA ARG A 74 15.10 -8.77 9.67
C ARG A 74 14.65 -8.14 11.00
N ARG A 75 15.07 -6.91 11.31
CA ARG A 75 14.72 -6.21 12.57
C ARG A 75 13.56 -5.22 12.42
N ILE A 76 13.07 -5.02 11.18
CA ILE A 76 12.09 -3.98 10.86
C ILE A 76 10.73 -4.58 10.53
N VAL A 77 10.68 -5.53 9.58
CA VAL A 77 9.41 -5.94 8.93
C VAL A 77 8.81 -7.22 9.50
N PHE A 78 9.60 -8.01 10.21
CA PHE A 78 9.17 -9.29 10.78
C PHE A 78 8.55 -9.13 12.18
N SER A 79 7.91 -10.18 12.70
CA SER A 79 7.15 -10.08 13.96
C SER A 79 8.03 -9.76 15.18
N ASP A 80 7.38 -9.24 16.22
CA ASP A 80 8.03 -9.03 17.52
C ASP A 80 8.52 -10.36 18.11
N GLN A 81 7.82 -11.47 17.83
CA GLN A 81 8.25 -12.80 18.25
C GLN A 81 9.55 -13.21 17.57
N PHE A 82 9.64 -13.04 16.24
CA PHE A 82 10.89 -13.26 15.53
C PHE A 82 12.00 -12.37 16.08
N CYS A 83 11.73 -11.08 16.27
CA CYS A 83 12.71 -10.14 16.81
C CYS A 83 13.20 -10.54 18.21
N ARG A 84 12.32 -11.02 19.11
CA ARG A 84 12.69 -11.54 20.43
C ARG A 84 13.60 -12.77 20.35
N ILE A 85 13.25 -13.76 19.52
CA ILE A 85 14.08 -14.97 19.31
C ILE A 85 15.48 -14.60 18.82
N ASN A 86 15.57 -13.54 18.03
CA ASN A 86 16.82 -13.06 17.45
C ASN A 86 17.55 -12.03 18.32
N ASN A 87 17.04 -11.71 19.51
CA ASN A 87 17.57 -10.67 20.41
C ASN A 87 17.73 -9.28 19.76
N TYR A 88 16.82 -8.93 18.84
CA TYR A 88 16.76 -7.58 18.29
C TYR A 88 16.05 -6.63 19.25
N GLY A 89 16.44 -5.35 19.24
CA GLY A 89 15.75 -4.31 20.00
C GLY A 89 14.34 -4.10 19.47
N MET A 90 13.35 -4.07 20.38
CA MET A 90 11.97 -3.74 20.02
C MET A 90 11.87 -2.26 19.64
N MET A 91 11.15 -1.98 18.54
CA MET A 91 10.94 -0.64 18.03
C MET A 91 9.47 -0.41 17.74
N ASN A 92 8.95 0.73 18.17
CA ASN A 92 7.65 1.20 17.71
C ASN A 92 7.70 1.72 16.27
N GLU A 93 6.56 2.05 15.69
CA GLU A 93 6.45 2.51 14.30
C GLU A 93 7.35 3.72 13.98
N ALA A 94 7.36 4.74 14.85
CA ALA A 94 8.15 5.95 14.65
C ALA A 94 9.66 5.65 14.70
N GLN A 95 10.08 4.80 15.64
CA GLN A 95 11.46 4.33 15.76
C GLN A 95 11.89 3.51 14.54
N LYS A 96 11.03 2.63 14.02
CA LYS A 96 11.30 1.88 12.79
C LYS A 96 11.46 2.83 11.59
N CYS A 97 10.60 3.84 11.48
CA CYS A 97 10.71 4.84 10.41
C CYS A 97 12.03 5.62 10.48
N GLN A 98 12.41 6.09 11.67
CA GLN A 98 13.69 6.78 11.88
C GLN A 98 14.87 5.87 11.55
N ALA A 99 14.86 4.62 12.02
CA ALA A 99 15.92 3.66 11.74
C ALA A 99 16.06 3.39 10.23
N ILE A 100 14.96 3.36 9.47
CA ILE A 100 15.00 3.22 8.00
C ILE A 100 15.66 4.46 7.36
N ASP A 101 15.32 5.67 7.81
CA ASP A 101 15.86 6.91 7.25
C ASP A 101 17.38 7.01 7.54
N GLU A 102 17.82 6.72 8.77
CA GLU A 102 19.24 6.66 9.14
C GLU A 102 20.00 5.55 8.37
N PHE A 103 19.37 4.38 8.21
CA PHE A 103 19.95 3.28 7.44
C PHE A 103 20.11 3.65 5.96
N LYS A 104 19.11 4.33 5.39
CA LYS A 104 19.16 4.84 4.02
C LYS A 104 20.34 5.78 3.84
N GLU A 105 20.50 6.78 4.69
CA GLU A 105 21.63 7.72 4.62
C GLU A 105 22.97 7.00 4.68
N ARG A 106 23.08 5.97 5.51
CA ARG A 106 24.30 5.16 5.62
C ARG A 106 24.58 4.36 4.34
N ILE A 107 23.57 3.72 3.74
CA ILE A 107 23.72 3.01 2.46
C ILE A 107 24.09 3.97 1.33
N GLU A 108 23.45 5.15 1.28
CA GLU A 108 23.76 6.18 0.29
C GLU A 108 25.22 6.62 0.40
N LYS A 109 25.68 6.93 1.62
CA LYS A 109 27.05 7.39 1.86
C LYS A 109 28.09 6.29 1.61
N GLN A 110 27.86 5.08 2.12
CA GLN A 110 28.85 4.01 2.14
C GLN A 110 28.99 3.28 0.81
N TYR A 111 27.89 3.15 0.05
CA TYR A 111 27.86 2.35 -1.17
C TYR A 111 27.42 3.15 -2.39
N LEU A 112 26.25 3.81 -2.33
CA LEU A 112 25.65 4.40 -3.52
C LEU A 112 26.36 5.68 -4.00
N SER A 113 27.08 6.37 -3.13
CA SER A 113 27.93 7.53 -3.48
C SER A 113 29.07 7.17 -4.44
N HIS A 114 29.44 5.88 -4.51
CA HIS A 114 30.47 5.36 -5.40
C HIS A 114 29.93 4.89 -6.76
N CYS A 115 28.61 4.90 -6.94
CA CYS A 115 27.96 4.59 -8.21
C CYS A 115 28.13 5.71 -9.24
N HIS A 116 28.23 5.34 -10.51
CA HIS A 116 28.39 6.28 -11.63
C HIS A 116 27.15 6.26 -12.53
N GLU A 117 26.53 7.42 -12.75
CA GLU A 117 25.32 7.57 -13.58
C GLU A 117 25.50 7.15 -15.06
N ALA A 118 26.75 7.19 -15.53
CA ALA A 118 27.10 6.71 -16.86
C ALA A 118 26.92 5.18 -16.99
N ILE A 119 26.93 4.42 -15.89
CA ILE A 119 26.89 2.96 -15.89
C ILE A 119 25.46 2.49 -15.59
N PRO A 120 24.75 1.85 -16.53
CA PRO A 120 23.34 1.52 -16.35
C PRO A 120 23.05 0.60 -15.15
N LEU A 121 23.97 -0.32 -14.84
CA LEU A 121 23.83 -1.19 -13.68
C LEU A 121 23.87 -0.38 -12.37
N ASP A 122 24.64 0.69 -12.30
CA ASP A 122 24.73 1.53 -11.10
C ASP A 122 23.46 2.31 -10.86
N CYS A 123 22.89 2.87 -11.92
CA CYS A 123 21.56 3.49 -11.85
C CYS A 123 20.54 2.49 -11.29
N LEU A 124 20.53 1.25 -11.80
CA LEU A 124 19.64 0.21 -11.26
C LEU A 124 19.92 -0.12 -9.79
N ILE A 125 21.18 -0.19 -9.37
CA ILE A 125 21.54 -0.42 -7.96
C ILE A 125 20.98 0.71 -7.10
N ILE A 126 21.16 1.97 -7.49
CA ILE A 126 20.63 3.13 -6.75
C ILE A 126 19.10 3.06 -6.68
N MET A 127 18.44 2.95 -7.83
CA MET A 127 16.98 2.98 -7.93
C MET A 127 16.34 1.83 -7.14
N SER A 128 16.84 0.60 -7.33
CA SER A 128 16.34 -0.58 -6.63
C SER A 128 16.58 -0.53 -5.11
N SER A 129 17.75 -0.04 -4.67
CA SER A 129 18.07 0.11 -3.25
C SER A 129 17.14 1.11 -2.57
N ARG A 130 16.89 2.26 -3.23
CA ARG A 130 15.91 3.25 -2.75
C ARG A 130 14.49 2.69 -2.73
N LEU A 131 14.13 1.90 -3.73
CA LEU A 131 12.80 1.27 -3.83
C LEU A 131 12.57 0.25 -2.71
N ILE A 132 13.51 -0.65 -2.44
CA ILE A 132 13.36 -1.63 -1.37
C ILE A 132 13.32 -0.95 0.01
N LEU A 133 14.06 0.13 0.23
CA LEU A 133 13.99 0.91 1.47
C LEU A 133 12.62 1.59 1.63
N ALA A 134 12.04 2.12 0.55
CA ALA A 134 10.66 2.61 0.55
C ALA A 134 9.67 1.48 0.86
N LYS A 135 9.90 0.26 0.35
CA LYS A 135 9.10 -0.93 0.67
C LYS A 135 9.16 -1.30 2.16
N LEU A 136 10.34 -1.24 2.79
CA LEU A 136 10.45 -1.46 4.24
C LEU A 136 9.60 -0.45 5.02
N LYS A 137 9.59 0.82 4.58
CA LYS A 137 8.78 1.87 5.21
C LYS A 137 7.27 1.62 5.03
N LEU A 138 6.86 1.12 3.87
CA LEU A 138 5.48 0.67 3.65
C LEU A 138 5.08 -0.45 4.59
N ALA A 139 5.92 -1.47 4.76
CA ALA A 139 5.65 -2.58 5.67
C ALA A 139 5.49 -2.13 7.14
N VAL A 140 6.15 -1.02 7.53
CA VAL A 140 5.99 -0.41 8.86
C VAL A 140 4.64 0.29 9.01
N TYR A 141 4.19 1.01 7.98
CA TYR A 141 2.90 1.72 8.01
C TYR A 141 1.69 0.82 7.79
N LYS A 142 1.88 -0.37 7.21
CA LYS A 142 0.82 -1.33 6.91
C LYS A 142 0.14 -1.75 8.21
N THR A 143 -1.15 -1.42 8.32
CA THR A 143 -1.97 -1.83 9.45
C THR A 143 -2.17 -3.35 9.41
N ARG A 144 -2.03 -4.01 10.57
CA ARG A 144 -2.38 -5.41 10.71
C ARG A 144 -3.89 -5.52 10.97
N PRO A 145 -4.60 -6.50 10.40
CA PRO A 145 -6.04 -6.66 10.59
C PRO A 145 -6.44 -6.69 12.06
N ASN A 146 -5.62 -7.35 12.89
CA ASN A 146 -5.86 -7.51 14.33
C ASN A 146 -5.76 -6.20 15.14
N GLN A 147 -5.22 -5.12 14.55
CA GLN A 147 -5.02 -3.84 15.24
C GLN A 147 -6.06 -2.80 14.84
N HIS A 148 -6.46 -2.75 13.56
CA HIS A 148 -7.43 -1.77 13.05
C HIS A 148 -8.27 -2.37 11.91
N PRO A 149 -9.35 -3.12 12.24
CA PRO A 149 -10.19 -3.79 11.23
C PRO A 149 -10.99 -2.81 10.36
N GLU A 150 -11.35 -1.66 10.92
CA GLU A 150 -12.40 -0.78 10.38
C GLU A 150 -11.89 0.25 9.35
N MET A 151 -10.61 0.59 9.36
CA MET A 151 -10.06 1.65 8.50
C MET A 151 -8.64 1.32 8.02
N PRO A 152 -8.48 0.76 6.80
CA PRO A 152 -7.17 0.59 6.20
C PRO A 152 -6.53 1.94 5.80
N VAL A 153 -7.34 3.01 5.66
CA VAL A 153 -6.91 4.27 5.05
C VAL A 153 -6.16 5.16 6.03
N ARG A 154 -4.83 5.22 5.91
CA ARG A 154 -3.96 6.13 6.67
C ARG A 154 -3.26 7.08 5.72
N ALA A 155 -3.34 8.38 5.98
CA ALA A 155 -2.75 9.41 5.10
C ALA A 155 -1.25 9.17 4.82
N ASN A 156 -0.50 8.77 5.85
CA ASN A 156 0.93 8.44 5.72
C ASN A 156 1.15 7.19 4.85
N TYR A 157 0.28 6.19 4.95
CA TYR A 157 0.38 4.98 4.15
C TYR A 157 0.03 5.24 2.68
N LYS A 158 -1.03 6.02 2.40
CA LYS A 158 -1.38 6.47 1.05
C LYS A 158 -0.22 7.15 0.34
N LYS A 159 0.34 8.19 0.96
CA LYS A 159 1.47 8.94 0.40
C LYS A 159 2.68 8.05 0.17
N ALA A 160 2.92 7.08 1.06
CA ALA A 160 3.99 6.11 0.89
C ALA A 160 3.72 5.15 -0.28
N CYS A 161 2.47 4.70 -0.48
CA CYS A 161 2.08 3.82 -1.59
C CYS A 161 2.26 4.52 -2.93
N GLU A 162 1.78 5.76 -3.07
CA GLU A 162 1.95 6.58 -4.27
C GLU A 162 3.43 6.71 -4.63
N LYS A 163 4.25 7.18 -3.69
CA LYS A 163 5.69 7.35 -3.89
C LYS A 163 6.39 6.04 -4.27
N PHE A 164 6.05 4.94 -3.60
CA PHE A 164 6.65 3.64 -3.88
C PHE A 164 6.30 3.14 -5.29
N LEU A 165 5.05 3.27 -5.70
CA LEU A 165 4.59 2.86 -7.02
C LEU A 165 5.18 3.75 -8.13
N GLU A 166 5.35 5.06 -7.89
CA GLU A 166 6.08 5.96 -8.78
C GLU A 166 7.53 5.51 -8.98
N GLN A 167 8.26 5.22 -7.89
CA GLN A 167 9.64 4.72 -7.97
C GLN A 167 9.73 3.36 -8.66
N ALA A 168 8.75 2.47 -8.45
CA ALA A 168 8.69 1.19 -9.13
C ALA A 168 8.45 1.35 -10.65
N CYS A 169 7.60 2.30 -11.04
CA CYS A 169 7.41 2.68 -12.45
C CYS A 169 8.71 3.21 -13.06
N GLU A 170 9.39 4.14 -12.39
CA GLU A 170 10.65 4.72 -12.85
C GLU A 170 11.69 3.64 -13.11
N LEU A 171 11.85 2.70 -12.16
CA LEU A 171 12.76 1.57 -12.29
C LEU A 171 12.42 0.71 -13.52
N ARG A 172 11.15 0.37 -13.73
CA ARG A 172 10.69 -0.45 -14.87
C ARG A 172 10.88 0.24 -16.22
N GLN A 173 10.70 1.56 -16.26
CA GLN A 173 10.80 2.35 -17.49
C GLN A 173 12.25 2.67 -17.85
N TYR A 174 13.22 2.37 -16.98
CA TYR A 174 14.64 2.63 -17.23
C TYR A 174 15.21 1.75 -18.36
N ILE A 175 15.15 2.29 -19.58
CA ILE A 175 15.47 1.58 -20.83
C ILE A 175 16.89 1.02 -20.88
N ARG A 176 17.87 1.78 -20.36
CA ARG A 176 19.30 1.41 -20.38
C ARG A 176 19.59 0.19 -19.50
N GLY A 177 18.74 -0.06 -18.50
CA GLY A 177 18.86 -1.16 -17.55
C GLY A 177 17.99 -2.38 -17.86
N ARG A 178 17.20 -2.35 -18.95
CA ARG A 178 16.15 -3.35 -19.22
C ARG A 178 16.61 -4.80 -19.06
N ARG A 179 17.82 -5.13 -19.56
CA ARG A 179 18.38 -6.49 -19.52
C ARG A 179 18.61 -7.07 -18.11
N TRP A 180 18.61 -6.23 -17.07
CA TRP A 180 18.82 -6.63 -15.68
C TRP A 180 17.58 -6.43 -14.81
N LEU A 181 16.45 -5.96 -15.36
CA LEU A 181 15.23 -5.73 -14.56
C LEU A 181 14.73 -7.01 -13.87
N TRP A 182 15.02 -8.18 -14.44
CA TRP A 182 14.73 -9.48 -13.83
C TRP A 182 15.37 -9.65 -12.44
N LEU A 183 16.49 -8.97 -12.15
CA LEU A 183 17.13 -8.97 -10.85
C LEU A 183 16.34 -8.20 -9.78
N PHE A 184 15.39 -7.35 -10.20
CA PHE A 184 14.70 -6.38 -9.35
C PHE A 184 13.18 -6.51 -9.47
N GLN A 185 12.67 -7.73 -9.70
CA GLN A 185 11.24 -7.99 -9.77
C GLN A 185 10.61 -7.95 -8.37
N TYR A 186 10.15 -6.76 -8.00
CA TYR A 186 9.21 -6.58 -6.89
C TYR A 186 7.80 -6.55 -7.47
N ILE A 187 6.90 -7.28 -6.83
CA ILE A 187 5.47 -7.23 -7.14
C ILE A 187 4.81 -6.44 -6.01
N GLU A 188 4.06 -5.41 -6.35
CA GLU A 188 3.51 -4.41 -5.40
C GLU A 188 2.00 -4.54 -5.20
N TRP A 189 1.48 -5.78 -5.17
CA TRP A 189 0.03 -6.00 -5.06
C TRP A 189 -0.60 -5.25 -3.88
N ASP A 190 0.04 -5.23 -2.73
CA ASP A 190 -0.44 -4.52 -1.53
C ASP A 190 -0.65 -3.03 -1.77
N ALA A 191 0.35 -2.34 -2.32
CA ALA A 191 0.28 -0.90 -2.55
C ALA A 191 -0.71 -0.56 -3.67
N LEU A 192 -0.75 -1.38 -4.72
CA LEU A 192 -1.69 -1.22 -5.83
C LEU A 192 -3.14 -1.44 -5.37
N ALA A 193 -3.40 -2.51 -4.61
CA ALA A 193 -4.71 -2.80 -4.04
C ALA A 193 -5.17 -1.70 -3.09
N TYR A 194 -4.26 -1.18 -2.26
CA TYR A 194 -4.56 -0.08 -1.36
C TYR A 194 -4.99 1.18 -2.12
N LEU A 195 -4.24 1.61 -3.15
CA LEU A 195 -4.63 2.80 -3.91
C LEU A 195 -5.92 2.60 -4.71
N LEU A 196 -6.17 1.38 -5.22
CA LEU A 196 -7.44 1.05 -5.86
C LEU A 196 -8.62 1.13 -4.88
N LEU A 197 -8.44 0.65 -3.65
CA LEU A 197 -9.43 0.75 -2.59
C LEU A 197 -9.67 2.23 -2.19
N ASP A 198 -8.61 2.99 -1.97
CA ASP A 198 -8.67 4.41 -1.64
C ASP A 198 -9.39 5.23 -2.73
N LEU A 199 -9.11 4.93 -4.00
CA LEU A 199 -9.83 5.51 -5.14
C LEU A 199 -11.32 5.14 -5.13
N CYS A 200 -11.66 3.87 -4.87
CA CYS A 200 -13.07 3.45 -4.78
C CYS A 200 -13.82 4.22 -3.68
N ILE A 201 -13.22 4.35 -2.51
CA ILE A 201 -13.82 5.04 -1.36
C ILE A 201 -13.95 6.54 -1.67
N THR A 202 -12.86 7.18 -2.10
CA THR A 202 -12.81 8.64 -2.36
C THR A 202 -13.82 9.04 -3.43
N LEU A 203 -13.94 8.26 -4.50
CA LEU A 203 -14.85 8.55 -5.62
C LEU A 203 -16.32 8.24 -5.29
N SER A 204 -16.58 7.48 -4.24
CA SER A 204 -17.95 7.18 -3.79
C SER A 204 -18.52 8.25 -2.84
N LEU A 205 -17.69 9.17 -2.35
CA LEU A 205 -18.12 10.22 -1.43
C LEU A 205 -18.75 11.42 -2.17
N PRO A 206 -19.95 11.89 -1.75
CA PRO A 206 -20.56 13.09 -2.32
C PRO A 206 -19.70 14.34 -2.03
N GLY A 207 -19.43 15.17 -3.05
CA GLY A 207 -18.86 16.51 -2.88
C GLY A 207 -17.36 16.68 -3.19
N LEU A 208 -16.58 15.60 -3.37
CA LEU A 208 -15.20 15.69 -3.88
C LEU A 208 -15.19 15.65 -5.42
N SER A 209 -15.65 16.73 -6.07
CA SER A 209 -15.52 16.90 -7.52
C SER A 209 -14.41 17.89 -7.86
N SER A 210 -13.16 17.44 -7.73
CA SER A 210 -12.08 18.05 -8.52
C SER A 210 -11.37 16.96 -9.30
N ASN A 211 -11.56 16.99 -10.62
CA ASN A 211 -10.93 16.08 -11.58
C ASN A 211 -9.41 16.04 -11.41
N GLU A 212 -8.78 17.13 -10.96
CA GLU A 212 -7.34 17.23 -10.82
C GLU A 212 -6.76 16.28 -9.74
N PHE A 213 -7.42 16.18 -8.57
CA PHE A 213 -6.97 15.31 -7.47
C PHE A 213 -7.08 13.81 -7.77
N ILE A 214 -7.93 13.44 -8.74
CA ILE A 214 -8.21 12.04 -9.09
C ILE A 214 -7.37 11.60 -10.30
N THR A 215 -7.12 12.50 -11.25
CA THR A 215 -6.44 12.14 -12.51
C THR A 215 -5.02 11.65 -12.29
N THR A 216 -4.28 12.22 -11.34
CA THR A 216 -2.88 11.86 -11.10
C THR A 216 -2.74 10.46 -10.46
N PRO A 217 -3.40 10.12 -9.33
CA PRO A 217 -3.33 8.77 -8.77
C PRO A 217 -3.87 7.71 -9.73
N TRP A 218 -4.94 8.03 -10.49
CA TRP A 218 -5.47 7.11 -11.49
C TRP A 218 -4.45 6.78 -12.59
N LYS A 219 -3.73 7.78 -13.12
CA LYS A 219 -2.71 7.55 -14.17
C LYS A 219 -1.62 6.60 -13.71
N VAL A 220 -1.16 6.73 -12.46
CA VAL A 220 -0.15 5.84 -11.88
C VAL A 220 -0.69 4.42 -11.78
N VAL A 221 -1.88 4.23 -11.19
CA VAL A 221 -2.52 2.92 -11.02
C VAL A 221 -2.82 2.25 -12.38
N ASP A 222 -3.38 2.98 -13.34
CA ASP A 222 -3.69 2.49 -14.69
C ASP A 222 -2.43 2.08 -15.45
N GLY A 223 -1.35 2.86 -15.37
CA GLY A 223 -0.07 2.51 -15.99
C GLY A 223 0.51 1.22 -15.44
N ILE A 224 0.48 1.04 -14.12
CA ILE A 224 0.99 -0.17 -13.45
C ILE A 224 0.13 -1.39 -13.76
N TYR A 225 -1.20 -1.24 -13.71
CA TYR A 225 -2.12 -2.31 -14.08
C TYR A 225 -1.90 -2.76 -15.52
N LYS A 226 -1.82 -1.83 -16.48
CA LYS A 226 -1.57 -2.15 -17.89
C LYS A 226 -0.23 -2.84 -18.10
N TYR A 227 0.82 -2.38 -17.42
CA TYR A 227 2.14 -3.02 -17.48
C TYR A 227 2.06 -4.49 -17.04
N TRP A 228 1.46 -4.75 -15.88
CA TRP A 228 1.36 -6.10 -15.33
C TRP A 228 0.46 -7.00 -16.18
N LYS A 229 -0.67 -6.49 -16.68
CA LYS A 229 -1.58 -7.21 -17.58
C LYS A 229 -0.89 -7.74 -18.85
N GLN A 230 0.18 -7.10 -19.29
CA GLN A 230 0.95 -7.53 -20.46
C GLN A 230 1.99 -8.63 -20.13
N GLN A 231 2.26 -8.89 -18.85
CA GLN A 231 3.23 -9.90 -18.44
C GLN A 231 2.58 -11.30 -18.47
N PRO A 232 3.15 -12.27 -19.20
CA PRO A 232 2.53 -13.59 -19.37
C PRO A 232 2.37 -14.36 -18.05
N ASP A 233 3.33 -14.21 -17.13
CA ASP A 233 3.34 -14.94 -15.86
C ASP A 233 2.38 -14.37 -14.82
N VAL A 234 1.92 -13.12 -14.97
CA VAL A 234 1.08 -12.45 -13.97
C VAL A 234 -0.24 -13.19 -13.75
N HIS A 235 -0.78 -13.80 -14.80
CA HIS A 235 -2.07 -14.48 -14.76
C HIS A 235 -2.05 -15.77 -13.92
N ARG A 236 -0.87 -16.26 -13.54
CA ARG A 236 -0.69 -17.39 -12.63
C ARG A 236 -0.66 -16.96 -11.16
N ASP A 237 -0.49 -15.66 -10.90
CA ASP A 237 -0.43 -15.10 -9.56
C ASP A 237 -1.84 -14.95 -8.98
N ARG A 238 -2.07 -15.49 -7.78
CA ARG A 238 -3.38 -15.41 -7.10
C ARG A 238 -3.76 -13.98 -6.72
N GLY A 239 -2.78 -13.12 -6.46
CA GLY A 239 -2.97 -11.70 -6.20
C GLY A 239 -3.51 -10.95 -7.42
N TRP A 240 -3.13 -11.35 -8.64
CA TRP A 240 -3.56 -10.68 -9.87
C TRP A 240 -5.08 -10.71 -10.06
N VAL A 241 -5.72 -11.86 -9.82
CA VAL A 241 -7.19 -12.01 -9.96
C VAL A 241 -7.93 -11.00 -9.08
N LYS A 242 -7.43 -10.78 -7.86
CA LYS A 242 -8.00 -9.82 -6.91
C LYS A 242 -7.74 -8.37 -7.34
N ILE A 243 -6.56 -8.08 -7.87
CA ILE A 243 -6.23 -6.79 -8.47
C ILE A 243 -7.17 -6.49 -9.65
N GLU A 244 -7.48 -7.47 -10.51
CA GLU A 244 -8.42 -7.28 -11.61
C GLU A 244 -9.83 -6.93 -11.13
N LYS A 245 -10.29 -7.58 -10.05
CA LYS A 245 -11.58 -7.27 -9.41
C LYS A 245 -11.59 -5.83 -8.87
N LEU A 246 -10.57 -5.43 -8.11
CA LEU A 246 -10.43 -4.08 -7.56
C LEU A 246 -10.32 -3.02 -8.66
N TYR A 247 -9.53 -3.30 -9.71
CA TYR A 247 -9.33 -2.40 -10.84
C TYR A 247 -10.63 -2.16 -11.62
N SER A 248 -11.35 -3.24 -11.94
CA SER A 248 -12.63 -3.15 -12.66
C SER A 248 -13.64 -2.33 -11.85
N LYS A 249 -13.66 -2.53 -10.53
CA LYS A 249 -14.52 -1.75 -9.64
C LYS A 249 -14.17 -0.27 -9.64
N ALA A 250 -12.89 0.05 -9.44
CA ALA A 250 -12.40 1.42 -9.40
C ALA A 250 -12.72 2.15 -10.72
N LEU A 251 -12.61 1.44 -11.86
CA LEU A 251 -12.98 1.96 -13.17
C LEU A 251 -14.48 2.29 -13.25
N SER A 252 -15.36 1.37 -12.86
CA SER A 252 -16.81 1.61 -12.86
C SER A 252 -17.24 2.75 -11.92
N VAL A 253 -16.57 2.93 -10.78
CA VAL A 253 -16.85 4.06 -9.88
C VAL A 253 -16.40 5.38 -10.53
N LYS A 254 -15.21 5.40 -11.13
CA LYS A 254 -14.70 6.57 -11.85
C LYS A 254 -15.60 7.00 -13.00
N GLU A 255 -16.05 6.07 -13.84
CA GLU A 255 -16.95 6.36 -14.96
C GLU A 255 -18.29 6.94 -14.48
N ARG A 256 -18.86 6.36 -13.41
CA ARG A 256 -20.09 6.91 -12.79
C ARG A 256 -19.89 8.32 -12.25
N ALA A 257 -18.77 8.58 -11.57
CA ALA A 257 -18.45 9.91 -11.06
C ALA A 257 -18.30 10.94 -12.21
N GLN A 258 -17.61 10.57 -13.29
CA GLN A 258 -17.45 11.43 -14.46
C GLN A 258 -18.78 11.72 -15.19
N ASN A 259 -19.64 10.71 -15.31
CA ASN A 259 -20.97 10.87 -15.92
C ASN A 259 -21.88 11.75 -15.07
N ALA A 260 -21.85 11.60 -13.74
CA ALA A 260 -22.62 12.46 -12.84
C ALA A 260 -22.22 13.94 -12.98
N THR A 261 -20.90 14.23 -13.03
CA THR A 261 -20.42 15.62 -13.23
C THR A 261 -20.87 16.20 -14.57
N GLN A 262 -20.93 15.40 -15.65
CA GLN A 262 -21.44 15.85 -16.94
C GLN A 262 -22.94 16.16 -16.91
N THR A 263 -23.75 15.36 -16.21
CA THR A 263 -25.18 15.59 -16.06
C THR A 263 -25.49 16.88 -15.28
N PHE A 264 -24.73 17.17 -14.21
CA PHE A 264 -24.88 18.42 -13.45
C PHE A 264 -24.51 19.67 -14.26
N GLN A 265 -23.55 19.57 -15.19
CA GLN A 265 -23.17 20.68 -16.09
C GLN A 265 -24.16 20.88 -17.26
N ALA A 266 -25.01 19.90 -17.57
CA ALA A 266 -25.95 19.94 -18.70
C ALA A 266 -27.35 20.47 -18.35
N THR A 267 -27.69 20.69 -17.07
CA THR A 267 -28.93 21.37 -16.67
C THR A 267 -28.81 22.89 -16.87
N PRO A 268 -29.56 23.51 -17.82
CA PRO A 268 -29.62 24.96 -17.92
C PRO A 268 -30.45 25.49 -16.75
N SER A 269 -29.85 26.37 -15.94
CA SER A 269 -30.58 27.21 -15.00
C SER A 269 -31.57 28.09 -15.77
N TYR A 270 -32.84 27.70 -15.78
CA TYR A 270 -33.93 28.61 -16.15
C TYR A 270 -34.22 29.49 -14.93
N CYS A 271 -33.55 30.64 -14.87
CA CYS A 271 -33.93 31.74 -13.99
C CYS A 271 -35.08 32.49 -14.67
N SER A 272 -36.30 32.37 -14.14
CA SER A 272 -37.36 33.32 -14.45
C SER A 272 -37.46 34.29 -13.29
N GLN A 273 -37.01 35.52 -13.55
CA GLN A 273 -37.36 36.70 -12.77
C GLN A 273 -38.84 37.01 -12.99
N GLU A 274 -39.61 37.14 -11.92
CA GLU A 274 -40.77 38.04 -11.89
C GLU A 274 -40.72 38.85 -10.60
N ALA A 275 -40.80 40.17 -10.77
CA ALA A 275 -40.83 41.20 -9.74
C ALA A 275 -42.21 41.87 -9.72
N HIS A 276 -42.52 42.51 -8.59
CA HIS A 276 -43.69 43.35 -8.25
C HIS A 276 -45.00 42.59 -7.93
N ASP A 277 -45.79 42.92 -6.89
CA ASP A 277 -45.92 44.14 -6.07
C ASP A 277 -46.59 43.82 -4.72
N GLN A 278 -46.31 44.61 -3.67
CA GLN A 278 -47.13 44.69 -2.45
C GLN A 278 -48.29 45.69 -2.63
N PRO A 279 -49.34 45.64 -1.78
CA PRO A 279 -49.36 46.56 -0.63
C PRO A 279 -49.92 45.96 0.70
N GLU A 280 -49.55 46.66 1.79
CA GLU A 280 -49.97 46.56 3.20
C GLU A 280 -51.52 46.53 3.38
N GLU A 281 -52.12 45.98 4.44
CA GLU A 281 -52.14 46.47 5.84
C GLU A 281 -52.91 45.44 6.75
N PRO A 282 -53.19 45.67 8.07
CA PRO A 282 -52.86 44.71 9.13
C PRO A 282 -54.07 44.20 9.93
N SER A 283 -53.81 43.36 10.95
CA SER A 283 -54.31 43.53 12.33
C SER A 283 -54.79 42.25 13.03
N ASN A 284 -54.31 42.14 14.28
CA ASN A 284 -54.91 41.54 15.47
C ASN A 284 -55.04 40.02 15.64
N GLY A 285 -54.61 39.58 16.82
CA GLY A 285 -55.41 38.64 17.61
C GLY A 285 -54.66 37.53 18.33
N THR A 286 -53.93 37.89 19.38
CA THR A 286 -54.01 37.30 20.73
C THR A 286 -53.87 35.78 20.95
N GLU A 287 -52.78 35.47 21.65
CA GLU A 287 -52.54 34.46 22.70
C GLU A 287 -53.72 33.66 23.29
N MET A 288 -53.49 32.36 23.52
CA MET A 288 -53.45 31.66 24.82
C MET A 288 -53.64 30.15 24.56
N GLN A 289 -52.69 29.24 24.81
CA GLN A 289 -52.10 28.82 26.10
C GLN A 289 -53.10 28.05 27.00
N GLN A 290 -52.96 26.71 27.05
CA GLN A 290 -53.17 25.84 28.22
C GLN A 290 -52.82 24.39 27.81
N GLN A 291 -51.70 23.77 28.21
CA GLN A 291 -51.19 23.32 29.52
C GLN A 291 -51.94 22.18 30.23
N CYS A 292 -51.09 21.33 30.84
CA CYS A 292 -51.26 20.25 31.82
C CYS A 292 -51.84 18.91 31.33
N GLU A 293 -51.02 17.85 31.30
CA GLU A 293 -50.60 16.96 32.43
C GLU A 293 -51.77 16.06 32.85
N SER A 294 -51.68 14.72 32.90
CA SER A 294 -50.79 13.87 33.69
C SER A 294 -51.19 12.40 33.39
N SER A 295 -50.25 11.48 33.18
CA SER A 295 -49.79 10.43 34.12
C SER A 295 -50.58 9.11 34.16
N LEU A 296 -49.81 8.05 33.88
CA LEU A 296 -49.71 6.73 34.55
C LEU A 296 -50.61 5.54 34.13
N ASP A 297 -49.86 4.46 33.84
CA ASP A 297 -50.04 3.05 34.19
C ASP A 297 -51.16 2.21 33.55
N SER A 298 -50.77 1.25 32.70
CA SER A 298 -50.63 -0.17 33.12
C SER A 298 -50.72 -1.15 31.93
N ALA A 299 -49.81 -2.12 31.96
CA ALA A 299 -49.93 -3.54 31.59
C ALA A 299 -50.79 -3.96 30.37
N SER A 300 -50.18 -4.71 29.44
CA SER A 300 -50.32 -6.17 29.31
C SER A 300 -49.94 -6.60 27.90
N ALA A 301 -49.27 -7.75 27.82
CA ALA A 301 -48.92 -8.45 26.60
C ALA A 301 -50.16 -8.90 25.81
N GLU A 302 -50.06 -8.95 24.48
CA GLU A 302 -50.51 -10.12 23.72
C GLU A 302 -49.96 -10.09 22.28
N GLU A 303 -49.55 -11.27 21.85
CA GLU A 303 -49.04 -11.62 20.53
C GLU A 303 -50.15 -11.47 19.47
N ALA A 304 -49.81 -10.90 18.33
CA ALA A 304 -50.57 -11.12 17.10
C ALA A 304 -49.61 -11.17 15.90
N GLN A 305 -49.29 -12.39 15.50
CA GLN A 305 -48.81 -12.70 14.17
C GLN A 305 -49.89 -12.27 13.17
N SER A 306 -49.56 -11.42 12.21
CA SER A 306 -50.28 -11.39 10.94
C SER A 306 -49.28 -11.27 9.79
N SER A 307 -49.37 -12.26 8.93
CA SER A 307 -48.69 -12.43 7.67
C SER A 307 -49.12 -11.37 6.66
N ALA A 308 -48.17 -10.73 5.99
CA ALA A 308 -48.41 -10.16 4.68
C ALA A 308 -47.12 -9.95 3.89
N SER A 309 -47.08 -10.60 2.73
CA SER A 309 -46.54 -10.06 1.48
C SER A 309 -45.02 -9.89 1.37
N THR A 310 -44.40 -10.95 0.85
CA THR A 310 -43.27 -10.88 -0.08
C THR A 310 -43.41 -9.69 -1.03
N THR A 311 -42.57 -8.68 -0.84
CA THR A 311 -42.26 -7.69 -1.86
C THR A 311 -40.76 -7.76 -2.06
N GLU A 312 -40.34 -8.52 -3.07
CA GLU A 312 -38.96 -8.52 -3.54
C GLU A 312 -38.62 -7.10 -4.03
N LEU A 313 -37.83 -6.38 -3.23
CA LEU A 313 -37.12 -5.19 -3.65
C LEU A 313 -35.75 -5.62 -4.20
N PRO A 314 -35.30 -5.06 -5.34
CA PRO A 314 -34.05 -5.45 -5.95
C PRO A 314 -32.90 -5.10 -5.02
N GLY A 315 -32.04 -6.09 -4.76
CA GLY A 315 -30.83 -5.96 -3.95
C GLY A 315 -29.85 -4.96 -4.54
N ALA A 316 -30.04 -3.68 -4.20
CA ALA A 316 -29.00 -2.67 -4.28
C ALA A 316 -28.19 -2.78 -2.99
N GLY A 317 -27.09 -3.54 -3.04
CA GLY A 317 -26.19 -3.66 -1.91
C GLY A 317 -25.85 -2.27 -1.39
N THR A 318 -26.13 -2.02 -0.12
CA THR A 318 -25.98 -0.69 0.48
C THR A 318 -24.50 -0.28 0.42
N ALA A 319 -24.20 1.02 0.33
CA ALA A 319 -22.82 1.52 0.26
C ALA A 319 -21.91 0.95 1.38
N CYS A 320 -22.50 0.60 2.52
CA CYS A 320 -21.84 -0.08 3.63
C CYS A 320 -21.38 -1.51 3.28
N GLU A 321 -22.21 -2.31 2.61
CA GLU A 321 -21.83 -3.66 2.16
C GLU A 321 -20.73 -3.62 1.10
N TRP A 322 -20.74 -2.59 0.25
CA TRP A 322 -19.73 -2.39 -0.79
C TRP A 322 -18.36 -2.08 -0.19
N ASN A 323 -18.32 -1.22 0.82
CA ASN A 323 -17.08 -0.91 1.51
C ASN A 323 -16.52 -2.13 2.24
N ALA A 324 -17.38 -2.95 2.87
CA ALA A 324 -16.95 -4.17 3.55
C ALA A 324 -16.30 -5.19 2.59
N SER A 325 -16.95 -5.51 1.47
CA SER A 325 -16.41 -6.49 0.50
C SER A 325 -15.11 -6.01 -0.18
N LEU A 326 -14.95 -4.70 -0.38
CA LEU A 326 -13.73 -4.13 -0.95
C LEU A 326 -12.57 -4.14 0.05
N ILE A 327 -12.86 -3.82 1.32
CA ILE A 327 -11.88 -3.93 2.41
C ILE A 327 -11.44 -5.39 2.58
N GLU A 328 -12.36 -6.34 2.53
CA GLU A 328 -12.06 -7.78 2.54
C GLU A 328 -11.16 -8.18 1.36
N THR A 329 -11.52 -7.78 0.13
CA THR A 329 -10.71 -8.06 -1.06
C THR A 329 -9.31 -7.46 -0.94
N TYR A 330 -9.16 -6.28 -0.33
CA TYR A 330 -7.85 -5.71 -0.03
C TYR A 330 -7.06 -6.57 0.98
N TRP A 331 -7.67 -7.00 2.08
CA TRP A 331 -7.00 -7.84 3.08
C TRP A 331 -6.57 -9.19 2.53
N GLU A 332 -7.35 -9.75 1.62
CA GLU A 332 -7.00 -10.93 0.86
C GLU A 332 -5.79 -10.74 -0.05
N VAL A 333 -5.60 -9.55 -0.64
CA VAL A 333 -4.39 -9.21 -1.42
C VAL A 333 -3.21 -8.99 -0.48
N ALA A 334 -3.43 -8.27 0.61
CA ALA A 334 -2.44 -7.93 1.61
C ALA A 334 -1.92 -9.13 2.43
N GLY A 335 -2.38 -10.36 2.13
CA GLY A 335 -1.85 -11.60 2.69
C GLY A 335 -2.49 -12.07 3.99
N HIS A 336 -3.70 -11.62 4.35
CA HIS A 336 -4.35 -11.96 5.63
C HIS A 336 -5.66 -12.76 5.51
N GLY A 337 -5.96 -13.34 4.34
CA GLY A 337 -7.07 -14.29 4.22
C GLY A 337 -6.64 -15.70 4.64
N ASN A 338 -7.10 -16.16 5.81
CA ASN A 338 -6.83 -17.46 6.48
C ASN A 338 -5.50 -17.61 7.23
N GLU A 339 -5.45 -17.11 8.47
CA GLU A 339 -4.66 -17.73 9.54
C GLU A 339 -5.53 -18.76 10.26
N GLY A 340 -5.45 -20.00 9.81
CA GLY A 340 -5.91 -21.18 10.54
C GLY A 340 -4.75 -22.16 10.63
N PHE A 341 -3.98 -22.07 11.71
CA PHE A 341 -3.15 -23.13 12.27
C PHE A 341 -3.07 -22.97 13.78
#